data_AF-A0A3S1XTZ1-F1
#
_entry.id   AF-A0A3S1XTZ1-F1
#
_cell.length_a   1.000
_cell.length_b   1.000
_cell.length_c   1.000
_cell.angle_alpha   90.00
_cell.angle_beta   90.00
_cell.angle_gamma   90.00
#
_symmetry.space_group_name_H-M   'P 1'
#
loop_
_entity.id
_entity.type
_entity.pdbx_description
1 polymer ?
#
loop_
_entity_poly.entity_id
_entity_poly.type
_entity_poly.pdbx_seq_one_letter_code
_entity_poly.pdbx_strand_id
1 'polypeptide(L)'
;NSAVLVAPPGAGKTTLVPLALLDAPWLGAGKIILLEPRRLAARAAARRMAELLGEEPGATVGYAMRMENRISAKTRIVVVTEGVLARMILDDPELPGVSAVIFDEFHERSLDGDFGLALALDVQGALRPDLRLAVMSATLDGARVAKLMSGAPVVESEGRAFPVDIRYDERPAGIAIEDAMAKAIRAALADESGSVLAFLPGQREIERTAERLAGKVGTDTDIVPLYGMLDGKAQDAAIKPPPAGRRKVVLATSIAETSITIDGVRVVIDSGLSRLPRYEPASGLTRLET
;
A
#
# COMPACT_ATOMS: atom_id res chain seq x y z
N ASN A 1 -7.94 16.29 -19.62
CA ASN A 1 -8.26 16.20 -18.18
C ASN A 1 -7.72 14.92 -17.56
N SER A 2 -6.58 14.41 -18.04
CA SER A 2 -6.02 13.13 -17.61
C SER A 2 -4.50 13.24 -17.50
N ALA A 3 -3.87 12.50 -16.60
CA ALA A 3 -2.41 12.47 -16.44
C ALA A 3 -1.93 11.12 -15.90
N VAL A 4 -0.68 10.77 -16.20
CA VAL A 4 0.00 9.62 -15.60
C VAL A 4 1.19 10.14 -14.81
N LEU A 5 1.28 9.79 -13.53
CA LEU A 5 2.41 10.11 -12.67
C LEU A 5 3.25 8.86 -12.44
N VAL A 6 4.53 8.93 -12.80
CA VAL A 6 5.51 7.89 -12.51
C VAL A 6 6.48 8.42 -11.46
N ALA A 7 6.53 7.77 -10.30
CA ALA A 7 7.54 8.05 -9.29
C ALA A 7 7.82 6.81 -8.46
N PRO A 8 9.07 6.59 -7.98
CA PRO A 8 9.41 5.40 -7.23
C PRO A 8 8.59 5.28 -5.92
N PRO A 9 8.51 4.07 -5.32
CA PRO A 9 7.95 3.90 -3.98
C PRO A 9 8.65 4.83 -2.98
N GLY A 10 7.91 5.29 -1.98
CA GLY A 10 8.45 6.21 -0.96
C GLY A 10 8.62 7.67 -1.42
N ALA A 11 8.37 8.01 -2.70
CA ALA A 11 8.38 9.40 -3.17
C ALA A 11 7.20 10.25 -2.66
N GLY A 12 6.26 9.64 -1.92
CA GLY A 12 5.11 10.34 -1.36
C GLY A 12 3.96 10.58 -2.33
N LYS A 13 3.88 9.83 -3.45
CA LYS A 13 2.77 9.95 -4.44
C LYS A 13 1.40 9.92 -3.76
N THR A 14 1.13 8.83 -3.05
CA THR A 14 -0.11 8.56 -2.31
C THR A 14 -0.50 9.66 -1.32
N THR A 15 0.49 10.23 -0.62
CA THR A 15 0.25 11.07 0.55
C THR A 15 0.43 12.56 0.30
N LEU A 16 1.13 12.95 -0.77
CA LEU A 16 1.38 14.35 -1.10
C LEU A 16 0.59 14.83 -2.32
N VAL A 17 0.41 13.97 -3.33
CA VAL A 17 -0.28 14.38 -4.58
C VAL A 17 -1.73 14.77 -4.31
N PRO A 18 -2.56 13.97 -3.61
CA PRO A 18 -3.95 14.37 -3.35
C PRO A 18 -4.04 15.67 -2.53
N LEU A 19 -3.15 15.86 -1.56
CA LEU A 19 -3.08 17.07 -0.74
C LEU A 19 -2.73 18.29 -1.59
N ALA A 20 -1.73 18.19 -2.46
CA ALA A 20 -1.33 19.29 -3.35
C ALA A 20 -2.43 19.70 -4.34
N LEU A 21 -3.35 18.79 -4.66
CA LEU A 21 -4.47 19.06 -5.56
C LEU A 21 -5.67 19.72 -4.84
N LEU A 22 -5.68 19.83 -3.51
CA LEU A 22 -6.77 20.48 -2.76
C LEU A 22 -6.94 21.96 -3.12
N ASP A 23 -5.84 22.65 -3.40
CA ASP A 23 -5.83 24.07 -3.75
C ASP A 23 -5.99 24.32 -5.26
N ALA A 24 -6.18 23.25 -6.05
CA ALA A 24 -6.29 23.38 -7.49
C ALA A 24 -7.63 24.08 -7.87
N PRO A 25 -7.62 25.14 -8.70
CA PRO A 25 -8.83 25.93 -8.98
C PRO A 25 -9.99 25.11 -9.56
N TRP A 26 -9.67 24.06 -10.33
CA TRP A 26 -10.67 23.19 -10.95
C TRP A 26 -11.36 22.24 -9.96
N LEU A 27 -10.81 22.05 -8.76
CA LEU A 27 -11.43 21.19 -7.74
C LEU A 27 -12.68 21.86 -7.15
N GLY A 28 -12.67 23.19 -7.00
CA GLY A 28 -13.79 23.95 -6.44
C GLY A 28 -14.26 23.39 -5.10
N ALA A 29 -15.56 23.09 -4.99
CA ALA A 29 -16.17 22.43 -3.82
C ALA A 29 -16.20 20.88 -3.92
N GLY A 30 -15.69 20.31 -5.02
CA GLY A 30 -15.73 18.88 -5.27
C GLY A 30 -14.69 18.09 -4.47
N LYS A 31 -14.79 16.76 -4.60
CA LYS A 31 -13.95 15.79 -3.90
C LYS A 31 -12.96 15.11 -4.85
N ILE A 32 -11.87 14.65 -4.27
CA ILE A 32 -10.91 13.74 -4.88
C ILE A 32 -11.18 12.35 -4.32
N ILE A 33 -11.38 11.38 -5.20
CA ILE A 33 -11.41 9.96 -4.83
C ILE A 33 -10.02 9.39 -5.10
N LEU A 34 -9.37 8.83 -4.08
CA LEU A 34 -8.10 8.13 -4.21
C LEU A 34 -8.35 6.64 -4.08
N LEU A 35 -8.17 5.87 -5.15
CA LEU A 35 -8.22 4.43 -5.12
C LEU A 35 -6.89 3.88 -4.61
N GLU A 36 -6.99 3.03 -3.59
CA GLU A 36 -5.91 2.27 -2.99
C GLU A 36 -6.30 0.78 -2.96
N PRO A 37 -5.55 -0.13 -3.62
CA PRO A 37 -5.98 -1.52 -3.79
C PRO A 37 -6.08 -2.27 -2.46
N ARG A 38 -5.21 -1.93 -1.49
CA ARG A 38 -5.11 -2.64 -0.22
C ARG A 38 -5.77 -1.85 0.90
N ARG A 39 -6.67 -2.49 1.66
CA ARG A 39 -7.34 -1.86 2.82
C ARG A 39 -6.38 -1.24 3.83
N LEU A 40 -5.29 -1.95 4.14
CA LEU A 40 -4.29 -1.45 5.09
C LEU A 40 -3.56 -0.23 4.53
N ALA A 41 -3.18 -0.24 3.25
CA ALA A 41 -2.60 0.91 2.56
C ALA A 41 -3.57 2.10 2.53
N ALA A 42 -4.84 1.87 2.18
CA ALA A 42 -5.88 2.90 2.18
C ALA A 42 -6.02 3.62 3.53
N ARG A 43 -6.06 2.87 4.65
CA ARG A 43 -6.09 3.48 5.99
C ARG A 43 -4.80 4.21 6.33
N ALA A 44 -3.65 3.62 6.01
CA ALA A 44 -2.35 4.21 6.27
C ALA A 44 -2.19 5.54 5.52
N ALA A 45 -2.56 5.56 4.23
CA ALA A 45 -2.58 6.74 3.37
C ALA A 45 -3.49 7.85 3.94
N ALA A 46 -4.75 7.51 4.25
CA ALA A 46 -5.70 8.47 4.81
C ALA A 46 -5.21 9.05 6.14
N ARG A 47 -4.67 8.21 7.04
CA ARG A 47 -4.12 8.66 8.32
C ARG A 47 -2.90 9.54 8.12
N ARG A 48 -1.95 9.13 7.27
CA ARG A 48 -0.74 9.91 7.02
C ARG A 48 -1.08 11.29 6.44
N MET A 49 -2.02 11.35 5.50
CA MET A 49 -2.49 12.62 4.94
C MET A 49 -3.19 13.49 6.00
N ALA A 50 -4.02 12.92 6.86
CA ALA A 50 -4.65 13.66 7.96
C ALA A 50 -3.59 14.20 8.95
N GLU A 51 -2.60 13.38 9.33
CA GLU A 51 -1.49 13.78 10.21
C GLU A 51 -0.69 14.95 9.63
N LEU A 52 -0.42 14.96 8.31
CA LEU A 52 0.26 16.06 7.63
C LEU A 52 -0.53 17.38 7.68
N LEU A 53 -1.86 17.30 7.85
CA LEU A 53 -2.74 18.45 8.05
C LEU A 53 -2.95 18.79 9.54
N GLY A 54 -2.40 18.01 10.47
CA GLY A 54 -2.68 18.14 11.89
C GLY A 54 -4.10 17.72 12.28
N GLU A 55 -4.71 16.82 11.51
CA GLU A 55 -6.08 16.34 11.66
C GLU A 55 -6.14 14.82 11.93
N GLU A 56 -7.34 14.35 12.29
CA GLU A 56 -7.66 12.92 12.33
C GLU A 56 -8.48 12.51 11.09
N PRO A 57 -8.40 11.25 10.62
CA PRO A 57 -9.23 10.75 9.53
C PRO A 57 -10.73 11.00 9.76
N GLY A 58 -11.41 11.46 8.72
CA GLY A 58 -12.82 11.86 8.73
C GLY A 58 -13.03 13.37 8.74
N ALA A 59 -11.97 14.17 8.95
CA ALA A 59 -11.98 15.61 8.69
C ALA A 59 -11.78 15.89 7.19
N THR A 60 -10.74 16.62 6.78
CA THR A 60 -10.45 16.96 5.37
C THR A 60 -10.14 15.70 4.54
N VAL A 61 -9.46 14.73 5.15
CA VAL A 61 -9.14 13.44 4.56
C VAL A 61 -9.90 12.34 5.28
N GLY A 62 -10.53 11.45 4.53
CA GLY A 62 -11.27 10.32 5.06
C GLY A 62 -11.08 9.07 4.20
N TYR A 63 -11.72 7.98 4.61
CA TYR A 63 -11.68 6.73 3.84
C TYR A 63 -13.02 5.99 3.88
N ALA A 64 -13.29 5.22 2.82
CA ALA A 64 -14.46 4.38 2.71
C ALA A 64 -14.09 3.00 2.14
N MET A 65 -14.36 1.97 2.93
CA MET A 65 -14.06 0.57 2.62
C MET A 65 -15.21 -0.32 3.06
N ARG A 66 -15.20 -1.58 2.62
CA ARG A 66 -16.19 -2.57 3.07
C ARG A 66 -16.18 -2.65 4.61
N MET A 67 -17.34 -2.39 5.21
CA MET A 67 -17.59 -2.40 6.65
C MET A 67 -16.82 -1.34 7.47
N GLU A 68 -16.14 -0.39 6.84
CA GLU A 68 -15.35 0.62 7.56
C GLU A 68 -15.36 1.96 6.81
N ASN A 69 -16.04 2.95 7.39
CA ASN A 69 -16.17 4.29 6.80
C ASN A 69 -15.80 5.36 7.84
N ARG A 70 -14.95 6.31 7.44
CA ARG A 70 -14.57 7.51 8.21
C ARG A 70 -14.58 8.71 7.27
N ILE A 71 -15.78 9.22 7.00
CA ILE A 71 -16.02 10.40 6.17
C ILE A 71 -17.00 11.34 6.87
N SER A 72 -16.92 12.63 6.59
CA SER A 72 -17.87 13.64 7.06
C SER A 72 -18.21 14.63 5.94
N ALA A 73 -19.06 15.62 6.24
CA ALA A 73 -19.35 16.72 5.33
C ALA A 73 -18.11 17.57 5.00
N LYS A 74 -17.08 17.54 5.84
CA LYS A 74 -15.81 18.27 5.62
C LYS A 74 -14.85 17.54 4.69
N THR A 75 -15.07 16.25 4.44
CA THR A 75 -14.11 15.41 3.70
C THR A 75 -14.02 15.81 2.23
N ARG A 76 -12.80 16.14 1.80
CA ARG A 76 -12.43 16.54 0.44
C ARG A 76 -11.65 15.47 -0.30
N ILE A 77 -10.83 14.68 0.41
CA ILE A 77 -10.16 13.49 -0.14
C ILE A 77 -10.78 12.25 0.50
N VAL A 78 -11.28 11.34 -0.33
CA VAL A 78 -11.83 10.06 0.13
C VAL A 78 -10.96 8.94 -0.44
N VAL A 79 -10.24 8.25 0.44
CA VAL A 79 -9.47 7.06 0.07
C VAL A 79 -10.41 5.86 0.04
N VAL A 80 -10.47 5.15 -1.08
CA VAL A 80 -11.40 4.03 -1.30
C VAL A 80 -10.65 2.80 -1.78
N THR A 81 -11.21 1.62 -1.51
CA THR A 81 -10.77 0.39 -2.16
C THR A 81 -11.45 0.20 -3.52
N GLU A 82 -10.87 -0.64 -4.37
CA GLU A 82 -11.35 -0.91 -5.74
C GLU A 82 -12.84 -1.24 -5.81
N GLY A 83 -13.31 -2.19 -4.99
CA GLY A 83 -14.73 -2.57 -4.96
C GLY A 83 -15.67 -1.45 -4.51
N VAL A 84 -15.18 -0.48 -3.73
CA VAL A 84 -15.98 0.72 -3.35
C VAL A 84 -16.04 1.69 -4.52
N LEU A 85 -14.93 1.96 -5.21
CA LEU A 85 -14.92 2.81 -6.40
C LEU A 85 -15.84 2.25 -7.50
N ALA A 86 -15.67 0.97 -7.83
CA ALA A 86 -16.48 0.33 -8.88
C ALA A 86 -17.98 0.45 -8.56
N ARG A 87 -18.36 0.22 -7.30
CA ARG A 87 -19.75 0.39 -6.86
C ARG A 87 -20.22 1.84 -6.95
N MET A 88 -19.39 2.82 -6.56
CA MET A 88 -19.74 4.24 -6.70
C MET A 88 -20.06 4.61 -8.15
N ILE A 89 -19.24 4.16 -9.10
CA ILE A 89 -19.44 4.45 -10.53
C ILE A 89 -20.66 3.72 -11.09
N LEU A 90 -20.87 2.46 -10.69
CA LEU A 90 -22.02 1.66 -11.16
C LEU A 90 -23.35 2.14 -10.57
N ASP A 91 -23.36 2.59 -9.32
CA ASP A 91 -24.56 3.10 -8.65
C ASP A 91 -24.97 4.48 -9.20
N ASP A 92 -24.00 5.38 -9.46
CA ASP A 92 -24.23 6.67 -10.11
C ASP A 92 -23.01 7.12 -10.97
N PRO A 93 -23.07 6.91 -12.29
CA PRO A 93 -22.00 7.30 -13.21
C PRO A 93 -21.74 8.81 -13.28
N GLU A 94 -22.69 9.65 -12.83
CA GLU A 94 -22.45 11.09 -12.76
C GLU A 94 -21.45 11.44 -11.65
N LEU A 95 -21.19 10.55 -10.69
CA LEU A 95 -20.29 10.78 -9.55
C LEU A 95 -20.48 12.18 -8.92
N PRO A 96 -21.68 12.49 -8.40
CA PRO A 96 -22.03 13.84 -7.97
C PRO A 96 -21.09 14.36 -6.89
N GLY A 97 -20.57 15.57 -7.10
CA GLY A 97 -19.62 16.21 -6.20
C GLY A 97 -18.19 15.65 -6.26
N VAL A 98 -17.89 14.71 -7.17
CA VAL A 98 -16.52 14.28 -7.47
C VAL A 98 -15.97 15.07 -8.65
N SER A 99 -14.76 15.60 -8.49
CA SER A 99 -14.04 16.33 -9.54
C SER A 99 -12.80 15.59 -10.04
N ALA A 100 -12.26 14.66 -9.24
CA ALA A 100 -11.14 13.84 -9.67
C ALA A 100 -11.18 12.42 -9.09
N VAL A 101 -10.70 11.46 -9.88
CA VAL A 101 -10.37 10.10 -9.43
C VAL A 101 -8.89 9.85 -9.70
N ILE A 102 -8.17 9.42 -8.66
CA ILE A 102 -6.77 9.08 -8.69
C ILE A 102 -6.63 7.58 -8.44
N PHE A 103 -5.98 6.86 -9.34
CA PHE A 103 -5.68 5.44 -9.20
C PHE A 103 -4.25 5.30 -8.71
N ASP A 104 -4.04 4.87 -7.47
CA ASP A 104 -2.71 4.62 -6.94
C ASP A 104 -2.25 3.18 -7.18
N GLU A 105 -0.93 2.98 -7.10
CA GLU A 105 -0.27 1.67 -7.19
C GLU A 105 -0.73 0.84 -8.40
N PHE A 106 -1.01 1.50 -9.54
CA PHE A 106 -1.60 0.87 -10.74
C PHE A 106 -0.71 -0.20 -11.40
N HIS A 107 0.53 -0.34 -10.93
CA HIS A 107 1.44 -1.40 -11.32
C HIS A 107 1.10 -2.78 -10.71
N GLU A 108 0.24 -2.85 -9.69
CA GLU A 108 -0.27 -4.14 -9.16
C GLU A 108 -1.14 -4.86 -10.21
N ARG A 109 -1.66 -4.15 -11.23
CA ARG A 109 -2.46 -4.70 -12.35
C ARG A 109 -3.53 -5.69 -11.90
N SER A 110 -4.22 -5.33 -10.82
CA SER A 110 -5.41 -6.02 -10.35
C SER A 110 -6.53 -5.90 -11.38
N LEU A 111 -7.35 -6.94 -11.50
CA LEU A 111 -8.51 -6.92 -12.39
C LEU A 111 -9.49 -5.82 -11.98
N ASP A 112 -9.70 -5.64 -10.68
CA ASP A 112 -10.63 -4.64 -10.15
C ASP A 112 -10.13 -3.21 -10.36
N GLY A 113 -8.82 -2.97 -10.25
CA GLY A 113 -8.20 -1.68 -10.56
C GLY A 113 -8.29 -1.33 -12.05
N ASP A 114 -7.96 -2.28 -12.93
CA ASP A 114 -8.10 -2.12 -14.40
C ASP A 114 -9.57 -1.88 -14.78
N PHE A 115 -10.51 -2.61 -14.17
CA PHE A 115 -11.95 -2.44 -14.39
C PHE A 115 -12.44 -1.07 -13.92
N GLY A 116 -12.02 -0.62 -12.74
CA GLY A 116 -12.35 0.71 -12.22
C GLY A 116 -11.85 1.83 -13.13
N LEU A 117 -10.64 1.70 -13.70
CA LEU A 117 -10.11 2.67 -14.65
C LEU A 117 -10.92 2.68 -15.96
N ALA A 118 -11.31 1.51 -16.48
CA ALA A 118 -12.15 1.42 -17.67
C ALA A 118 -13.50 2.13 -17.47
N LEU A 119 -14.18 1.88 -16.35
CA LEU A 119 -15.43 2.56 -16.01
C LEU A 119 -15.25 4.08 -15.91
N ALA A 120 -14.18 4.54 -15.27
CA ALA A 120 -13.90 5.97 -15.12
C ALA A 120 -13.60 6.65 -16.47
N LEU A 121 -12.90 5.97 -17.37
CA LEU A 121 -12.64 6.46 -18.73
C LEU A 121 -13.92 6.56 -19.57
N ASP A 122 -14.80 5.56 -19.49
CA ASP A 122 -16.11 5.59 -20.17
C ASP A 122 -16.98 6.74 -19.65
N VAL A 123 -17.02 6.93 -18.32
CA VAL A 123 -17.71 8.07 -17.70
C VAL A 123 -17.13 9.41 -18.19
N GLN A 124 -15.80 9.55 -18.21
CA GLN A 124 -15.15 10.78 -18.69
C GLN A 124 -15.46 11.05 -20.16
N GLY A 125 -15.47 10.02 -21.01
CA GLY A 125 -15.70 10.14 -22.44
C GLY A 125 -17.15 10.42 -22.83
N ALA A 126 -18.12 9.87 -22.08
CA ALA A 126 -19.53 9.92 -22.45
C ALA A 126 -20.37 10.93 -21.65
N LEU A 127 -20.05 11.16 -20.37
CA LEU A 127 -20.95 11.84 -19.42
C LEU A 127 -20.30 13.01 -18.68
N ARG A 128 -19.07 12.84 -18.20
CA ARG A 128 -18.35 13.83 -17.37
C ARG A 128 -17.00 14.22 -18.01
N PRO A 129 -16.99 14.95 -19.14
CA PRO A 129 -15.74 15.41 -19.76
C PRO A 129 -14.91 16.35 -18.86
N ASP A 130 -15.54 16.91 -17.82
CA ASP A 130 -14.92 17.72 -16.78
C ASP A 130 -14.22 16.90 -15.68
N LEU A 131 -14.59 15.61 -15.49
CA LEU A 131 -13.97 14.74 -14.50
C LEU A 131 -12.48 14.57 -14.80
N ARG A 132 -11.62 14.75 -13.79
CA ARG A 132 -10.18 14.55 -13.94
C ARG A 132 -9.76 13.15 -13.52
N LEU A 133 -8.89 12.52 -14.31
CA LEU A 133 -8.35 11.21 -14.00
C LEU A 133 -6.83 11.27 -13.86
N ALA A 134 -6.29 10.67 -12.82
CA ALA A 134 -4.86 10.50 -12.66
C ALA A 134 -4.53 9.04 -12.36
N VAL A 135 -3.50 8.52 -13.00
CA VAL A 135 -2.96 7.19 -12.66
C VAL A 135 -1.55 7.36 -12.12
N MET A 136 -1.29 6.84 -10.93
CA MET A 136 0.01 6.86 -10.27
C MET A 136 0.63 5.46 -10.30
N SER A 137 1.90 5.38 -10.71
CA SER A 137 2.63 4.12 -10.81
C SER A 137 4.06 4.27 -10.31
N ALA A 138 4.59 3.17 -9.76
CA ALA A 138 5.98 3.05 -9.34
C ALA A 138 6.93 2.65 -10.48
N THR A 139 6.38 2.13 -11.58
CA THR A 139 7.17 1.50 -12.65
C THR A 139 7.08 2.30 -13.96
N LEU A 140 8.10 2.10 -14.81
CA LEU A 140 8.31 2.74 -16.13
C LEU A 140 7.21 2.47 -17.18
N ASP A 141 6.13 1.77 -16.82
CA ASP A 141 5.04 1.46 -17.75
C ASP A 141 4.04 2.62 -17.96
N GLY A 142 4.41 3.84 -17.58
CA GLY A 142 3.59 5.03 -17.75
C GLY A 142 3.15 5.25 -19.20
N ALA A 143 3.96 4.84 -20.18
CA ALA A 143 3.66 4.98 -21.60
C ALA A 143 2.45 4.15 -22.07
N ARG A 144 2.29 2.90 -21.58
CA ARG A 144 1.13 2.08 -21.97
C ARG A 144 -0.17 2.62 -21.37
N VAL A 145 -0.11 3.05 -20.11
CA VAL A 145 -1.25 3.70 -19.43
C VAL A 145 -1.61 5.02 -20.10
N ALA A 146 -0.63 5.85 -20.44
CA ALA A 146 -0.86 7.10 -21.16
C ALA A 146 -1.57 6.88 -22.49
N LYS A 147 -1.17 5.86 -23.26
CA LYS A 147 -1.83 5.47 -24.51
C LYS A 147 -3.30 5.07 -24.28
N LEU A 148 -3.59 4.31 -23.24
CA LEU A 148 -4.96 3.95 -22.85
C LEU A 148 -5.79 5.20 -22.51
N MET A 149 -5.18 6.18 -21.86
CA MET A 149 -5.78 7.47 -21.49
C MET A 149 -5.69 8.52 -22.62
N SER A 150 -5.80 8.08 -23.88
CA SER A 150 -5.78 8.95 -25.09
C SER A 150 -4.52 9.83 -25.22
N GLY A 151 -3.35 9.31 -24.86
CA GLY A 151 -2.09 10.05 -24.92
C GLY A 151 -1.90 11.06 -23.79
N ALA A 152 -2.45 10.77 -22.61
CA ALA A 152 -2.30 11.63 -21.44
C ALA A 152 -0.81 11.94 -21.14
N PRO A 153 -0.49 13.17 -20.69
CA PRO A 153 0.86 13.53 -20.32
C PRO A 153 1.40 12.62 -19.21
N VAL A 154 2.64 12.16 -19.38
CA VAL A 154 3.40 11.43 -18.36
C VAL A 154 4.25 12.44 -17.61
N VAL A 155 4.05 12.51 -16.30
CA VAL A 155 4.83 13.31 -15.36
C VAL A 155 5.74 12.34 -14.61
N GLU A 156 7.04 12.57 -14.66
CA GLU A 156 8.03 11.72 -14.00
C GLU A 156 8.67 12.46 -12.82
N SER A 157 8.79 11.76 -11.70
CA SER A 157 9.51 12.25 -10.52
C SER A 157 10.66 11.28 -10.22
N GLU A 158 11.88 11.76 -10.42
CA GLU A 158 13.11 11.08 -10.03
C GLU A 158 13.24 11.10 -8.49
N GLY A 159 12.61 10.14 -7.82
CA GLY A 159 12.78 9.99 -6.37
C GLY A 159 14.21 9.60 -6.00
N ARG A 160 14.52 9.64 -4.70
CA ARG A 160 15.82 9.21 -4.17
C ARG A 160 15.74 7.75 -3.73
N ALA A 161 16.31 6.84 -4.51
CA ALA A 161 16.61 5.49 -4.07
C ALA A 161 18.03 5.48 -3.48
N PHE A 162 18.18 5.07 -2.22
CA PHE A 162 19.49 4.81 -1.64
C PHE A 162 19.94 3.41 -2.08
N PRO A 163 21.24 3.21 -2.37
CA PRO A 163 21.75 1.88 -2.70
C PRO A 163 21.53 0.93 -1.52
N VAL A 164 21.09 -0.30 -1.82
CA VAL A 164 20.89 -1.38 -0.85
C VAL A 164 21.96 -2.44 -1.10
N ASP A 165 22.68 -2.82 -0.05
CA ASP A 165 23.63 -3.94 -0.09
C ASP A 165 22.86 -5.27 -0.06
N ILE A 166 23.11 -6.15 -1.03
CA ILE A 166 22.39 -7.42 -1.17
C ILE A 166 23.28 -8.55 -0.68
N ARG A 167 22.81 -9.27 0.34
CA ARG A 167 23.49 -10.41 0.94
C ARG A 167 22.63 -11.66 0.81
N TYR A 168 23.25 -12.81 0.55
CA TYR A 168 22.58 -14.10 0.44
C TYR A 168 23.07 -15.03 1.56
N ASP A 169 22.14 -15.64 2.30
CA ASP A 169 22.41 -16.71 3.27
C ASP A 169 21.50 -17.90 2.92
N GLU A 170 22.06 -18.93 2.32
CA GLU A 170 21.29 -20.12 1.93
C GLU A 170 20.83 -20.90 3.15
N ARG A 171 19.53 -21.20 3.21
CA ARG A 171 18.97 -22.06 4.26
C ARG A 171 19.40 -23.52 4.02
N PRO A 172 20.15 -24.16 4.94
CA PRO A 172 20.53 -25.55 4.79
C PRO A 172 19.31 -26.48 4.78
N ALA A 173 19.40 -27.59 4.05
CA ALA A 173 18.37 -28.62 4.04
C ALA A 173 18.08 -29.14 5.45
N GLY A 174 16.81 -29.34 5.78
CA GLY A 174 16.36 -29.81 7.10
C GLY A 174 16.24 -28.72 8.17
N ILE A 175 16.71 -27.49 7.92
CA ILE A 175 16.49 -26.36 8.82
C ILE A 175 15.10 -25.75 8.56
N ALA A 176 14.31 -25.61 9.63
CA ALA A 176 13.03 -24.94 9.54
C ALA A 176 13.22 -23.45 9.18
N ILE A 177 12.33 -22.91 8.34
CA ILE A 177 12.40 -21.51 7.90
C ILE A 177 12.48 -20.55 9.08
N GLU A 178 11.73 -20.83 10.15
CA GLU A 178 11.64 -19.96 11.30
C GLU A 178 12.94 -19.93 12.13
N ASP A 179 13.71 -21.03 12.12
CA ASP A 179 15.04 -21.07 12.74
C ASP A 179 16.07 -20.27 11.94
N ALA A 180 16.06 -20.42 10.61
CA ALA A 180 16.91 -19.66 9.70
C ALA A 180 16.60 -18.16 9.78
N MET A 181 15.32 -17.78 9.73
CA MET A 181 14.89 -16.39 9.84
C MET A 181 15.24 -15.78 11.19
N ALA A 182 15.01 -16.48 12.30
CA ALA A 182 15.39 -15.98 13.62
C ALA A 182 16.92 -15.80 13.75
N LYS A 183 17.73 -16.67 13.15
CA LYS A 183 19.19 -16.51 13.08
C LYS A 183 19.57 -15.27 12.28
N ALA A 184 19.04 -15.12 11.06
CA ALA A 184 19.33 -13.99 10.18
C ALA A 184 18.92 -12.65 10.83
N ILE A 185 17.74 -12.59 11.46
CA ILE A 185 17.26 -11.40 12.17
C ILE A 185 18.19 -11.03 13.33
N ARG A 186 18.62 -12.00 14.15
CA ARG A 186 19.55 -11.71 15.27
C ARG A 186 20.91 -11.21 14.77
N ALA A 187 21.43 -11.78 13.68
CA ALA A 187 22.67 -11.31 13.07
C ALA A 187 22.53 -9.87 12.57
N ALA A 188 21.46 -9.58 11.81
CA ALA A 188 21.16 -8.22 11.35
C ALA A 188 21.02 -7.22 12.50
N LEU A 189 20.35 -7.59 13.59
CA LEU A 189 20.20 -6.73 14.77
C LEU A 189 21.51 -6.46 15.51
N ALA A 190 22.50 -7.35 15.39
CA ALA A 190 23.82 -7.16 15.99
C ALA A 190 24.70 -6.23 15.15
N ASP A 191 24.62 -6.34 13.83
CA ASP A 191 25.54 -5.66 12.91
C ASP A 191 24.98 -4.32 12.38
N GLU A 192 23.66 -4.17 12.33
CA GLU A 192 22.99 -3.02 11.72
C GLU A 192 22.11 -2.25 12.71
N SER A 193 21.95 -0.96 12.43
CA SER A 193 21.03 -0.06 13.15
C SER A 193 19.66 -0.01 12.45
N GLY A 194 18.70 0.66 13.10
CA GLY A 194 17.36 0.83 12.54
C GLY A 194 16.49 -0.43 12.70
N SER A 195 15.33 -0.40 12.05
CA SER A 195 14.34 -1.48 12.12
C SER A 195 14.54 -2.50 11.02
N VAL A 196 14.08 -3.73 11.28
CA VAL A 196 14.11 -4.87 10.37
C VAL A 196 12.70 -5.15 9.85
N LEU A 197 12.55 -5.34 8.55
CA LEU A 197 11.36 -5.92 7.94
C LEU A 197 11.69 -7.32 7.42
N ALA A 198 11.01 -8.34 7.93
CA ALA A 198 11.27 -9.73 7.58
C ALA A 198 10.06 -10.36 6.89
N PHE A 199 10.23 -10.84 5.65
CA PHE A 199 9.18 -11.46 4.86
C PHE A 199 9.11 -12.97 5.06
N LEU A 200 7.94 -13.44 5.46
CA LEU A 200 7.62 -14.84 5.77
C LEU A 200 6.36 -15.27 5.01
N PRO A 201 6.21 -16.57 4.66
CA PRO A 201 5.14 -17.02 3.77
C PRO A 201 3.74 -17.00 4.42
N GLY A 202 3.64 -16.89 5.75
CA GLY A 202 2.34 -16.88 6.41
C GLY A 202 2.38 -16.69 7.92
N GLN A 203 1.18 -16.63 8.51
CA GLN A 203 0.97 -16.41 9.94
C GLN A 203 1.70 -17.43 10.82
N ARG A 204 1.62 -18.72 10.48
CA ARG A 204 2.27 -19.80 11.24
C ARG A 204 3.77 -19.58 11.36
N GLU A 205 4.41 -19.21 10.25
CA GLU A 205 5.85 -18.97 10.20
C GLU A 205 6.22 -17.66 10.92
N ILE A 206 5.36 -16.64 10.86
CA ILE A 206 5.50 -15.38 11.62
C ILE A 206 5.49 -15.64 13.12
N GLU A 207 4.45 -16.29 13.64
CA GLU A 207 4.29 -16.54 15.08
C GLU A 207 5.45 -17.38 15.62
N ARG A 208 5.82 -18.45 14.92
CA ARG A 208 6.94 -19.32 15.29
C ARG A 208 8.30 -18.65 15.19
N THR A 209 8.48 -17.66 14.31
CA THR A 209 9.70 -16.85 14.25
C THR A 209 9.73 -15.87 15.41
N ALA A 210 8.60 -15.25 15.76
CA ALA A 210 8.46 -14.37 16.90
C ALA A 210 8.81 -15.09 18.22
N GLU A 211 8.29 -16.30 18.42
CA GLU A 211 8.61 -17.16 19.57
C GLU A 211 10.12 -17.44 19.69
N ARG A 212 10.80 -17.68 18.55
CA ARG A 212 12.25 -17.94 18.53
C ARG A 212 13.08 -16.70 18.83
N LEU A 213 12.54 -15.51 18.60
CA LEU A 213 13.17 -14.22 18.88
C LEU A 213 12.87 -13.70 20.29
N ALA A 214 11.75 -14.11 20.87
CA ALA A 214 11.31 -13.70 22.20
C ALA A 214 12.41 -13.97 23.25
N GLY A 215 12.79 -12.94 24.00
CA GLY A 215 13.85 -12.99 25.01
C GLY A 215 15.28 -13.17 24.46
N LYS A 216 15.47 -13.16 23.13
CA LYS A 216 16.77 -13.30 22.46
C LYS A 216 17.17 -12.09 21.62
N VAL A 217 16.44 -10.99 21.75
CA VAL A 217 16.73 -9.68 21.14
C VAL A 217 16.87 -8.63 22.25
N GLY A 218 17.46 -7.48 21.93
CA GLY A 218 17.61 -6.38 22.89
C GLY A 218 16.27 -5.87 23.44
N THR A 219 16.28 -5.34 24.65
CA THR A 219 15.08 -4.80 25.34
C THR A 219 14.54 -3.51 24.70
N ASP A 220 15.35 -2.90 23.85
CA ASP A 220 15.06 -1.78 22.96
C ASP A 220 14.38 -2.20 21.65
N THR A 221 14.20 -3.51 21.41
CA THR A 221 13.70 -4.06 20.15
C THR A 221 12.31 -4.69 20.30
N ASP A 222 11.33 -4.13 19.60
CA ASP A 222 9.96 -4.64 19.57
C ASP A 222 9.76 -5.65 18.44
N ILE A 223 9.26 -6.85 18.74
CA ILE A 223 8.91 -7.86 17.73
C ILE A 223 7.43 -7.69 17.39
N VAL A 224 7.13 -7.33 16.14
CA VAL A 224 5.79 -6.94 15.72
C VAL A 224 5.33 -7.80 14.52
N PRO A 225 4.32 -8.67 14.70
CA PRO A 225 3.75 -9.41 13.57
C PRO A 225 2.91 -8.51 12.67
N LEU A 226 2.88 -8.81 11.37
CA LEU A 226 2.06 -8.12 10.38
C LEU A 226 1.49 -9.09 9.32
N TYR A 227 0.24 -9.50 9.51
CA TYR A 227 -0.48 -10.37 8.57
C TYR A 227 -1.97 -10.00 8.50
N GLY A 228 -2.66 -10.46 7.45
CA GLY A 228 -4.01 -10.00 7.11
C GLY A 228 -5.11 -10.24 8.16
N MET A 229 -4.95 -11.27 9.01
CA MET A 229 -5.91 -11.61 10.07
C MET A 229 -5.77 -10.78 11.35
N LEU A 230 -4.74 -9.94 11.46
CA LEU A 230 -4.62 -9.01 12.59
C LEU A 230 -5.74 -7.98 12.58
N ASP A 231 -6.12 -7.51 13.77
CA ASP A 231 -7.05 -6.38 13.86
C ASP A 231 -6.41 -5.08 13.32
N GLY A 232 -7.27 -4.10 13.02
CA GLY A 232 -6.80 -2.84 12.44
C GLY A 232 -5.81 -2.09 13.32
N LYS A 233 -5.97 -2.14 14.65
CA LYS A 233 -5.09 -1.43 15.59
C LYS A 233 -3.69 -2.06 15.62
N ALA A 234 -3.59 -3.38 15.58
CA ALA A 234 -2.33 -4.11 15.54
C ALA A 234 -1.59 -3.88 14.21
N GLN A 235 -2.30 -3.92 13.08
CA GLN A 235 -1.72 -3.59 11.78
C GLN A 235 -1.21 -2.15 11.74
N ASP A 236 -1.99 -1.21 12.28
CA ASP A 236 -1.63 0.20 12.39
C ASP A 236 -0.39 0.42 13.28
N ALA A 237 -0.27 -0.33 14.38
CA ALA A 237 0.91 -0.27 15.25
C ALA A 237 2.17 -0.79 14.55
N ALA A 238 2.05 -1.81 13.69
CA ALA A 238 3.18 -2.39 12.96
C ALA A 238 3.79 -1.42 11.94
N ILE A 239 2.96 -0.60 11.28
CA ILE A 239 3.43 0.35 10.26
C ILE A 239 4.02 1.62 10.88
N LYS A 240 3.55 2.05 12.06
CA LYS A 240 4.03 3.26 12.75
C LYS A 240 5.51 3.18 13.12
N PRO A 241 6.24 4.31 13.09
CA PRO A 241 7.63 4.35 13.53
C PRO A 241 7.74 3.92 15.00
N PRO A 242 8.84 3.22 15.38
CA PRO A 242 9.09 2.92 16.78
C PRO A 242 9.33 4.23 17.57
N PRO A 243 9.05 4.25 18.89
CA PRO A 243 9.43 5.37 19.75
C PRO A 243 10.93 5.69 19.67
N ALA A 244 11.29 6.94 19.94
CA ALA A 244 12.70 7.36 19.94
C ALA A 244 13.55 6.48 20.87
N GLY A 245 14.69 6.01 20.37
CA GLY A 245 15.58 5.10 21.10
C GLY A 245 15.17 3.63 21.09
N ARG A 246 14.11 3.26 20.37
CA ARG A 246 13.70 1.86 20.12
C ARG A 246 13.81 1.53 18.63
N ARG A 247 13.81 0.23 18.33
CA ARG A 247 13.70 -0.32 16.97
C ARG A 247 12.66 -1.43 16.92
N LYS A 248 12.17 -1.75 15.72
CA LYS A 248 11.20 -2.83 15.53
C LYS A 248 11.73 -3.91 14.58
N VAL A 249 11.30 -5.14 14.81
CA VAL A 249 11.37 -6.25 13.86
C VAL A 249 9.94 -6.52 13.42
N VAL A 250 9.59 -6.06 12.21
CA VAL A 250 8.28 -6.33 11.61
C VAL A 250 8.37 -7.67 10.89
N LEU A 251 7.64 -8.67 11.37
CA LEU A 251 7.53 -9.99 10.75
C LEU A 251 6.27 -10.01 9.87
N ALA A 252 6.43 -9.90 8.56
CA ALA A 252 5.33 -9.65 7.63
C ALA A 252 5.16 -10.74 6.58
N THR A 253 3.93 -10.89 6.06
CA THR A 253 3.72 -11.52 4.75
C THR A 253 3.93 -10.49 3.63
N SER A 254 3.67 -10.86 2.39
CA SER A 254 3.64 -9.94 1.23
C SER A 254 2.63 -8.79 1.35
N ILE A 255 1.85 -8.72 2.44
CA ILE A 255 1.01 -7.55 2.75
C ILE A 255 1.84 -6.27 2.85
N ALA A 256 3.11 -6.37 3.26
CA ALA A 256 4.03 -5.25 3.41
C ALA A 256 4.98 -5.06 2.20
N GLU A 257 4.86 -5.88 1.16
CA GLU A 257 5.77 -5.87 0.00
C GLU A 257 5.53 -4.64 -0.89
N THR A 258 4.26 -4.35 -1.17
CA THR A 258 3.83 -3.19 -1.95
C THR A 258 2.84 -2.36 -1.14
N SER A 259 2.85 -1.06 -1.39
CA SER A 259 1.78 -0.15 -0.94
C SER A 259 1.76 0.18 0.56
N ILE A 260 2.76 -0.27 1.33
CA ILE A 260 2.91 0.11 2.75
C ILE A 260 4.32 0.67 2.99
N THR A 261 4.38 1.90 3.46
CA THR A 261 5.64 2.49 3.96
C THR A 261 5.76 2.18 5.45
N ILE A 262 6.81 1.44 5.82
CA ILE A 262 7.15 1.17 7.22
C ILE A 262 8.32 2.07 7.59
N ASP A 263 8.03 3.10 8.37
CA ASP A 263 9.04 4.08 8.77
C ASP A 263 10.14 3.44 9.63
N GLY A 264 11.39 3.85 9.36
CA GLY A 264 12.57 3.46 10.13
C GLY A 264 13.16 2.08 9.76
N VAL A 265 12.67 1.43 8.69
CA VAL A 265 13.28 0.20 8.17
C VAL A 265 14.59 0.51 7.47
N ARG A 266 15.65 -0.20 7.88
CA ARG A 266 16.98 -0.14 7.26
C ARG A 266 17.42 -1.50 6.71
N VAL A 267 16.92 -2.59 7.30
CA VAL A 267 17.25 -3.95 6.89
C VAL A 267 15.99 -4.67 6.45
N VAL A 268 16.04 -5.31 5.29
CA VAL A 268 15.01 -6.24 4.81
C VAL A 268 15.60 -7.64 4.79
N ILE A 269 14.87 -8.62 5.33
CA ILE A 269 15.24 -10.04 5.29
C ILE A 269 14.12 -10.79 4.60
N ASP A 270 14.39 -11.34 3.43
CA ASP A 270 13.41 -12.13 2.69
C ASP A 270 13.71 -13.63 2.84
N SER A 271 12.69 -14.41 3.20
CA SER A 271 12.78 -15.86 3.25
C SER A 271 12.81 -16.52 1.87
N GLY A 272 12.46 -15.77 0.81
CA GLY A 272 12.34 -16.26 -0.56
C GLY A 272 11.13 -17.17 -0.80
N LEU A 273 10.20 -17.25 0.16
CA LEU A 273 8.99 -18.07 0.08
C LEU A 273 7.74 -17.20 0.21
N SER A 274 6.74 -17.45 -0.62
CA SER A 274 5.47 -16.73 -0.62
C SER A 274 4.31 -17.71 -0.74
N ARG A 275 3.22 -17.49 0.01
CA ARG A 275 2.02 -18.32 -0.10
C ARG A 275 0.99 -17.66 -1.02
N LEU A 276 0.74 -18.26 -2.18
CA LEU A 276 -0.12 -17.69 -3.22
C LEU A 276 -1.34 -18.58 -3.53
N PRO A 277 -2.50 -17.96 -3.84
CA PRO A 277 -3.66 -18.68 -4.35
C PRO A 277 -3.39 -19.17 -5.77
N ARG A 278 -3.58 -20.46 -6.01
CA ARG A 278 -3.51 -21.10 -7.32
C ARG A 278 -4.87 -21.69 -7.65
N TYR A 279 -5.51 -21.15 -8.69
CA TYR A 279 -6.74 -21.69 -9.23
C TYR A 279 -6.44 -22.95 -10.04
N GLU A 280 -7.20 -24.00 -9.78
CA GLU A 280 -7.14 -25.26 -10.52
C GLU A 280 -8.40 -25.40 -11.39
N PRO A 281 -8.30 -25.19 -12.72
CA PRO A 281 -9.47 -25.23 -13.61
C PRO A 281 -10.21 -26.56 -13.60
N ALA A 282 -9.48 -27.68 -13.39
CA ALA A 282 -10.05 -29.02 -13.40
C ALA A 282 -10.96 -29.30 -12.21
N SER A 283 -10.69 -28.69 -11.05
CA SER A 283 -11.48 -28.86 -9.82
C SER A 283 -12.41 -27.68 -9.55
N GLY A 284 -12.18 -26.53 -10.19
CA GLY A 284 -12.86 -25.27 -9.89
C GLY A 284 -12.48 -24.70 -8.51
N LEU A 285 -11.42 -25.22 -7.89
CA LEU A 285 -10.99 -24.83 -6.55
C LEU A 285 -9.74 -23.96 -6.61
N THR A 286 -9.63 -23.05 -5.64
CA THR A 286 -8.41 -22.30 -5.38
C THR A 286 -7.73 -22.87 -4.14
N ARG A 287 -6.47 -23.29 -4.27
CA ARG A 287 -5.65 -23.75 -3.14
C ARG A 287 -4.52 -22.76 -2.86
N LEU A 288 -3.96 -22.79 -1.66
CA LEU A 288 -2.74 -22.05 -1.33
C LEU A 288 -1.52 -22.93 -1.56
N GLU A 289 -0.55 -22.44 -2.33
CA GLU A 289 0.74 -23.09 -2.60
C GLU A 289 1.86 -22.17 -2.06
N THR A 290 2.96 -22.73 -1.55
CA THR A 290 4.12 -22.00 -1.02
C THR A 290 5.36 -22.36 -1.79
#